data_AF-A0A1V5YSZ5-F1
#
_entry.id   AF-A0A1V5YSZ5-F1
#
_cell.length_a   1.000
_cell.length_b   1.000
_cell.length_c   1.000
_cell.angle_alpha   90.00
_cell.angle_beta   90.00
_cell.angle_gamma   90.00
#
_symmetry.space_group_name_H-M   'P 1'
#
loop_
_entity.id
_entity.type
_entity.pdbx_description
1 polymer ?
#
loop_
_entity_poly.entity_id
_entity_poly.type
_entity_poly.pdbx_seq_one_letter_code
_entity_poly.pdbx_strand_id
1 'polypeptide(L)'
;MYGIKDLKQIINNITQTTVECPVKDCSCIVERQHRSFRREARFMCPEHKIYISPTTFEYDSKIDNLLWQNKVDLELLEEIKKAKRESRIERDNSEDSLTWNVFRYLENTNQLASLLSHFGHVSHFDADLIYWSYSLKLKGPWQELKRARYEFGESQARGSEPDLIALTDKSLYFIEAKLTATNNTSPSDKNNRKKYLTGGNGWYKQVFRSDFDTVAIQAKKYELFRFWLLGSWLAKEINRNFCLINIVLSERDKDIEERFIPHIIQVEGQRQFKRITWEGIYDYIVKNAPDSQDKQLMVKYFHNKTIGYKYGILQKAFSVSQNVPVAQHRIMK
;
A
#
# COMPACT_ATOMS: atom_id res chain seq x y z
N MET A 1 5.03 -18.13 -1.64
CA MET A 1 3.76 -17.53 -1.20
C MET A 1 2.60 -18.48 -1.45
N TYR A 2 1.90 -18.88 -0.39
CA TYR A 2 0.62 -19.59 -0.49
C TYR A 2 -0.47 -18.61 -0.91
N GLY A 3 -1.32 -19.01 -1.85
CA GLY A 3 -2.53 -18.28 -2.21
C GLY A 3 -3.71 -19.21 -2.48
N ILE A 4 -4.70 -18.74 -3.22
CA ILE A 4 -5.97 -19.46 -3.46
C ILE A 4 -5.76 -20.90 -3.91
N LYS A 5 -4.74 -21.16 -4.76
CA LYS A 5 -4.43 -22.49 -5.26
C LYS A 5 -3.88 -23.43 -4.19
N ASP A 6 -3.22 -22.88 -3.17
CA ASP A 6 -2.48 -23.61 -2.14
C ASP A 6 -3.27 -23.73 -0.82
N LEU A 7 -4.24 -22.84 -0.61
CA LEU A 7 -4.98 -22.70 0.64
C LEU A 7 -6.35 -23.41 0.61
N LYS A 8 -6.76 -23.95 1.77
CA LYS A 8 -8.09 -24.50 2.01
C LYS A 8 -9.13 -23.42 1.78
N GLN A 9 -10.20 -23.73 1.03
CA GLN A 9 -11.30 -22.78 0.81
C GLN A 9 -12.10 -22.52 2.09
N ILE A 10 -12.21 -23.55 2.94
CA ILE A 10 -12.86 -23.49 4.25
C ILE A 10 -11.90 -24.09 5.27
N ILE A 11 -11.70 -23.38 6.38
CA ILE A 11 -11.09 -23.91 7.60
C ILE A 11 -12.25 -24.45 8.44
N ASN A 12 -12.39 -25.77 8.48
CA ASN A 12 -13.47 -26.45 9.19
C ASN A 12 -13.21 -26.49 10.70
N ASN A 13 -11.94 -26.56 11.10
CA ASN A 13 -11.55 -26.78 12.49
C ASN A 13 -11.06 -25.48 13.14
N ILE A 14 -11.98 -24.55 13.39
CA ILE A 14 -11.74 -23.37 14.25
C ILE A 14 -12.54 -23.57 15.54
N THR A 15 -11.86 -23.87 16.64
CA THR A 15 -12.49 -24.03 17.96
C THR A 15 -12.19 -22.81 18.84
N GLN A 16 -12.64 -22.85 20.11
CA GLN A 16 -12.25 -21.83 21.08
C GLN A 16 -10.76 -21.85 21.41
N THR A 17 -10.08 -23.00 21.28
CA THR A 17 -8.70 -23.19 21.74
C THR A 17 -7.73 -23.55 20.63
N THR A 18 -8.22 -23.94 19.45
CA THR A 18 -7.37 -24.43 18.35
C THR A 18 -7.81 -23.92 16.98
N VAL A 19 -6.88 -23.97 16.04
CA VAL A 19 -7.11 -23.68 14.62
C VAL A 19 -6.26 -24.62 13.77
N GLU A 20 -6.83 -25.18 12.70
CA GLU A 20 -6.05 -25.97 11.74
C GLU A 20 -5.20 -25.12 10.80
N CYS A 21 -4.17 -25.73 10.23
CA CYS A 21 -3.34 -25.12 9.20
C CYS A 21 -4.18 -24.79 7.95
N PRO A 22 -4.04 -23.56 7.40
CA PRO A 22 -4.80 -23.14 6.22
C PRO A 22 -4.30 -23.74 4.90
N VAL A 23 -3.12 -24.38 4.87
CA VAL A 23 -2.57 -24.99 3.65
C VAL A 23 -3.31 -26.28 3.33
N LYS A 24 -3.61 -26.51 2.05
CA LYS A 24 -4.26 -27.74 1.56
C LYS A 24 -3.49 -28.98 1.99
N ASP A 25 -4.22 -30.05 2.25
CA ASP A 25 -3.69 -31.37 2.61
C ASP A 25 -2.87 -31.42 3.92
N CYS A 26 -2.73 -30.28 4.63
CA CYS A 26 -2.13 -30.24 5.95
C CYS A 26 -3.17 -30.55 7.04
N SER A 27 -2.87 -31.54 7.88
CA SER A 27 -3.70 -31.91 9.03
C SER A 27 -3.25 -31.28 10.35
N CYS A 28 -2.21 -30.44 10.33
CA CYS A 28 -1.68 -29.79 11.53
C CYS A 28 -2.75 -28.90 12.19
N ILE A 29 -2.87 -29.01 13.51
CA ILE A 29 -3.72 -28.16 14.36
C ILE A 29 -2.81 -27.51 15.41
N VAL A 30 -2.96 -26.19 15.58
CA VAL A 30 -2.18 -25.40 16.53
C VAL A 30 -3.09 -24.70 17.53
N GLU A 31 -2.50 -24.16 18.60
CA GLU A 31 -3.25 -23.33 19.54
C GLU A 31 -3.83 -22.08 18.86
N ARG A 32 -5.02 -21.67 19.27
CA ARG A 32 -5.67 -20.49 18.74
C ARG A 32 -5.07 -19.23 19.33
N GLN A 33 -4.67 -18.31 18.46
CA GLN A 33 -4.27 -16.97 18.88
C GLN A 33 -5.50 -16.12 19.25
N HIS A 34 -5.36 -15.36 20.34
CA HIS A 34 -6.38 -14.43 20.83
C HIS A 34 -5.83 -13.01 20.93
N ARG A 35 -6.64 -12.02 20.51
CA ARG A 35 -6.39 -10.57 20.59
C ARG A 35 -5.24 -10.07 19.72
N SER A 36 -4.02 -10.54 19.95
CA SER A 36 -2.81 -10.11 19.24
C SER A 36 -2.14 -11.28 18.53
N PHE A 37 -1.54 -10.99 17.37
CA PHE A 37 -0.72 -11.94 16.65
C PHE A 37 0.65 -12.08 17.30
N ARG A 38 1.13 -13.30 17.49
CA ARG A 38 2.39 -13.65 18.14
C ARG A 38 3.09 -14.78 17.39
N ARG A 39 4.41 -14.69 17.32
CA ARG A 39 5.28 -15.69 16.69
C ARG A 39 5.84 -16.66 17.72
N GLU A 40 4.95 -17.39 18.38
CA GLU A 40 5.32 -18.43 19.36
C GLU A 40 5.22 -19.81 18.72
N ALA A 41 6.09 -20.75 19.12
CA ALA A 41 6.17 -22.09 18.51
C ALA A 41 4.84 -22.86 18.52
N ARG A 42 4.03 -22.70 19.59
CA ARG A 42 2.69 -23.30 19.73
C ARG A 42 1.65 -22.81 18.72
N PHE A 43 1.93 -21.72 18.01
CA PHE A 43 1.10 -21.17 16.94
C PHE A 43 1.64 -21.50 15.54
N MET A 44 2.78 -22.19 15.45
CA MET A 44 3.47 -22.48 14.21
C MET A 44 3.08 -23.85 13.65
N CYS A 45 2.72 -23.91 12.38
CA CYS A 45 2.69 -25.17 11.66
C CYS A 45 4.14 -25.63 11.38
N PRO A 46 4.59 -26.79 11.91
CA PRO A 46 5.97 -27.23 11.76
C PRO A 46 6.32 -27.64 10.33
N GLU A 47 5.31 -28.04 9.54
CA GLU A 47 5.47 -28.45 8.13
C GLU A 47 5.63 -27.23 7.21
N HIS A 48 4.73 -26.26 7.33
CA HIS A 48 4.63 -25.13 6.40
C HIS A 48 5.37 -23.88 6.86
N LYS A 49 5.92 -23.88 8.08
CA LYS A 49 6.65 -22.75 8.69
C LYS A 49 5.86 -21.43 8.63
N ILE A 50 4.59 -21.51 9.00
CA ILE A 50 3.70 -20.35 9.14
C ILE A 50 3.13 -20.29 10.55
N TYR A 51 3.02 -19.09 11.09
CA TYR A 51 2.31 -18.81 12.34
C TYR A 51 0.84 -18.56 12.00
N ILE A 52 -0.07 -19.29 12.63
CA ILE A 52 -1.48 -19.33 12.22
C ILE A 52 -2.32 -18.53 13.20
N SER A 53 -3.22 -17.71 12.67
CA SER A 53 -4.35 -17.14 13.39
C SER A 53 -5.67 -17.54 12.70
N PRO A 54 -6.83 -17.38 13.36
CA PRO A 54 -8.12 -17.74 12.74
C PRO A 54 -8.47 -16.99 11.45
N THR A 55 -7.86 -15.83 11.20
CA THR A 55 -8.21 -14.95 10.09
C THR A 55 -7.08 -14.72 9.09
N THR A 56 -5.85 -15.13 9.39
CA THR A 56 -4.67 -14.96 8.53
C THR A 56 -3.48 -15.77 9.08
N PHE A 57 -2.35 -15.73 8.40
CA PHE A 57 -1.09 -16.29 8.88
C PHE A 57 0.09 -15.36 8.57
N GLU A 58 1.19 -15.55 9.29
CA GLU A 58 2.49 -14.92 9.01
C GLU A 58 3.47 -16.00 8.57
N TYR A 59 4.24 -15.70 7.53
CA TYR A 59 5.38 -16.51 7.14
C TYR A 59 6.50 -16.40 8.17
N ASP A 60 7.24 -17.48 8.39
CA ASP A 60 8.43 -17.44 9.24
C ASP A 60 9.51 -16.53 8.63
N SER A 61 9.71 -16.61 7.31
CA SER A 61 10.58 -15.69 6.59
C SER A 61 9.79 -14.68 5.78
N LYS A 62 10.22 -13.41 5.82
CA LYS A 62 9.61 -12.35 5.01
C LYS A 62 9.69 -12.61 3.52
N ILE A 63 10.76 -13.27 3.06
CA ILE A 63 10.98 -13.53 1.63
C ILE A 63 9.87 -14.41 1.05
N ASP A 64 9.22 -15.23 1.86
CA ASP A 64 8.15 -16.12 1.42
C ASP A 64 6.89 -15.35 0.97
N ASN A 65 6.79 -14.08 1.36
CA ASN A 65 5.74 -13.15 0.95
C ASN A 65 6.18 -12.13 -0.12
N LEU A 66 7.37 -12.28 -0.69
CA LEU A 66 7.92 -11.38 -1.72
C LEU A 66 8.05 -12.10 -3.06
N LEU A 67 7.71 -11.40 -4.15
CA LEU A 67 7.97 -11.87 -5.51
C LEU A 67 9.42 -11.65 -5.92
N TRP A 68 10.01 -10.52 -5.51
CA TRP A 68 11.32 -10.07 -5.95
C TRP A 68 12.36 -10.37 -4.87
N GLN A 69 13.17 -11.40 -5.11
CA GLN A 69 14.09 -11.96 -4.12
C GLN A 69 15.55 -11.96 -4.60
N ASN A 70 15.86 -11.23 -5.68
CA ASN A 70 17.25 -11.03 -6.04
C ASN A 70 17.98 -10.22 -4.94
N LYS A 71 19.31 -10.34 -4.92
CA LYS A 71 20.14 -9.70 -3.89
C LYS A 71 19.90 -8.19 -3.76
N VAL A 72 19.75 -7.49 -4.89
CA VAL A 72 19.57 -6.03 -4.92
C VAL A 72 18.26 -5.62 -4.26
N ASP A 73 17.15 -6.28 -4.60
CA ASP A 73 15.83 -6.00 -4.03
C ASP A 73 15.78 -6.32 -2.53
N LEU A 74 16.41 -7.43 -2.11
CA LEU A 74 16.46 -7.80 -0.70
C LEU A 74 17.31 -6.83 0.13
N GLU A 75 18.49 -6.43 -0.36
CA GLU A 75 19.33 -5.43 0.29
C GLU A 75 18.60 -4.08 0.41
N LEU A 76 17.90 -3.65 -0.64
CA LEU A 76 17.09 -2.43 -0.59
C LEU A 76 16.00 -2.52 0.47
N LEU A 77 15.28 -3.65 0.55
CA LEU A 77 14.26 -3.86 1.55
C LEU A 77 14.83 -3.81 2.97
N GLU A 78 16.02 -4.36 3.22
CA GLU A 78 16.68 -4.23 4.54
C GLU A 78 16.96 -2.77 4.91
N GLU A 79 17.47 -1.98 3.97
CA GLU A 79 17.76 -0.57 4.23
C GLU A 79 16.48 0.23 4.51
N ILE A 80 15.41 -0.05 3.78
CA ILE A 80 14.09 0.55 4.01
C ILE A 80 13.57 0.18 5.41
N LYS A 81 13.69 -1.09 5.83
CA LYS A 81 13.22 -1.54 7.14
C LYS A 81 13.94 -0.86 8.31
N LYS A 82 15.18 -0.39 8.11
CA LYS A 82 15.89 0.42 9.12
C LYS A 82 15.24 1.79 9.33
N ALA A 83 14.56 2.33 8.32
CA ALA A 83 13.89 3.63 8.37
C ALA A 83 12.40 3.53 8.68
N LYS A 84 11.74 2.44 8.26
CA LYS A 84 10.30 2.20 8.44
C LYS A 84 9.95 1.90 9.90
N ARG A 85 8.82 2.42 10.37
CA ARG A 85 8.44 2.31 11.80
C ARG A 85 7.90 0.95 12.22
N GLU A 86 7.03 0.40 11.40
CA GLU A 86 6.40 -0.88 11.64
C GLU A 86 6.30 -1.58 10.29
N SER A 87 6.80 -2.81 10.19
CA SER A 87 6.69 -3.61 8.98
C SER A 87 5.95 -4.88 9.33
N ARG A 88 4.88 -5.17 8.59
CA ARG A 88 4.15 -6.44 8.69
C ARG A 88 4.22 -7.21 7.38
N ILE A 89 5.34 -7.09 6.67
CA ILE A 89 5.52 -7.65 5.32
C ILE A 89 5.40 -9.18 5.31
N GLU A 90 5.57 -9.83 6.45
CA GLU A 90 5.47 -11.27 6.67
C GLU A 90 4.02 -11.78 6.73
N ARG A 91 3.01 -10.92 6.91
CA ARG A 91 1.59 -11.33 6.92
C ARG A 91 1.11 -11.64 5.52
N ASP A 92 0.37 -12.73 5.33
CA ASP A 92 -0.26 -13.00 4.03
C ASP A 92 -1.03 -11.76 3.55
N ASN A 93 -1.95 -11.24 4.35
CA ASN A 93 -2.75 -10.06 3.99
C ASN A 93 -2.04 -8.70 4.17
N SER A 94 -0.72 -8.65 4.06
CA SER A 94 0.09 -7.45 4.26
C SER A 94 -0.05 -6.43 3.14
N GLU A 95 -0.46 -5.21 3.51
CA GLU A 95 -0.42 -4.01 2.67
C GLU A 95 1.00 -3.71 2.20
N ASP A 96 1.98 -3.77 3.11
CA ASP A 96 3.39 -3.53 2.79
C ASP A 96 3.92 -4.47 1.71
N SER A 97 3.58 -5.77 1.80
CA SER A 97 4.02 -6.77 0.83
C SER A 97 3.41 -6.54 -0.55
N LEU A 98 2.13 -6.14 -0.58
CA LEU A 98 1.44 -5.85 -1.82
C LEU A 98 2.02 -4.61 -2.49
N THR A 99 2.19 -3.53 -1.74
CA THR A 99 2.81 -2.29 -2.20
C THR A 99 4.22 -2.56 -2.73
N TRP A 100 5.04 -3.30 -2.00
CA TRP A 100 6.38 -3.70 -2.46
C TRP A 100 6.32 -4.48 -3.77
N ASN A 101 5.58 -5.60 -3.79
CA ASN A 101 5.53 -6.49 -4.95
C ASN A 101 5.05 -5.75 -6.20
N VAL A 102 4.01 -4.92 -6.10
CA VAL A 102 3.46 -4.19 -7.25
C VAL A 102 4.39 -3.08 -7.71
N PHE A 103 4.91 -2.26 -6.80
CA PHE A 103 5.68 -1.08 -7.22
C PHE A 103 7.15 -1.37 -7.53
N ARG A 104 7.76 -2.40 -6.95
CA ARG A 104 9.06 -2.91 -7.43
C ARG A 104 8.96 -3.41 -8.87
N TYR A 105 7.88 -4.12 -9.21
CA TYR A 105 7.64 -4.55 -10.59
C TYR A 105 7.54 -3.37 -11.55
N LEU A 106 6.74 -2.36 -11.19
CA LEU A 106 6.56 -1.16 -12.01
C LEU A 106 7.87 -0.38 -12.20
N GLU A 107 8.72 -0.32 -11.17
CA GLU A 107 10.05 0.29 -11.27
C GLU A 107 10.99 -0.54 -12.15
N ASN A 108 11.14 -1.84 -11.86
CA ASN A 108 12.05 -2.74 -12.59
C ASN A 108 11.69 -2.90 -14.08
N THR A 109 10.43 -2.65 -14.44
CA THR A 109 9.94 -2.72 -15.84
C THR A 109 9.75 -1.35 -16.49
N ASN A 110 10.22 -0.27 -15.86
CA ASN A 110 10.09 1.12 -16.33
C ASN A 110 8.64 1.53 -16.66
N GLN A 111 7.66 1.01 -15.92
CA GLN A 111 6.24 1.27 -16.11
C GLN A 111 5.68 2.36 -15.19
N LEU A 112 6.42 2.76 -14.16
CA LEU A 112 5.93 3.70 -13.14
C LEU A 112 5.50 5.06 -13.73
N ALA A 113 6.34 5.70 -14.53
CA ALA A 113 6.02 7.00 -15.13
C ALA A 113 4.75 6.92 -16.00
N SER A 114 4.64 5.87 -16.83
CA SER A 114 3.49 5.67 -17.70
C SER A 114 2.21 5.35 -16.92
N LEU A 115 2.29 4.58 -15.83
CA LEU A 115 1.17 4.38 -14.90
C LEU A 115 0.69 5.70 -14.29
N LEU A 116 1.62 6.51 -13.80
CA LEU A 116 1.30 7.81 -13.20
C LEU A 116 0.74 8.78 -14.25
N SER A 117 1.18 8.70 -15.50
CA SER A 117 0.58 9.47 -16.59
C SER A 117 -0.83 9.02 -16.93
N HIS A 118 -1.08 7.71 -16.94
CA HIS A 118 -2.39 7.15 -17.19
C HIS A 118 -3.42 7.67 -16.17
N PHE A 119 -3.09 7.63 -14.88
CA PHE A 119 -4.00 8.10 -13.82
C PHE A 119 -3.96 9.60 -13.58
N GLY A 120 -2.82 10.24 -13.82
CA GLY A 120 -2.63 11.68 -13.65
C GLY A 120 -3.21 12.51 -14.78
N HIS A 121 -3.41 11.92 -15.97
CA HIS A 121 -3.69 12.64 -17.22
C HIS A 121 -2.62 13.70 -17.56
N VAL A 122 -1.39 13.46 -17.10
CA VAL A 122 -0.21 14.31 -17.37
C VAL A 122 0.93 13.40 -17.80
N SER A 123 1.49 13.67 -18.98
CA SER A 123 2.63 12.89 -19.48
C SER A 123 3.90 13.16 -18.66
N HIS A 124 4.54 12.09 -18.19
CA HIS A 124 5.80 12.08 -17.44
C HIS A 124 6.80 11.22 -18.19
N PHE A 125 8.07 11.63 -18.18
CA PHE A 125 9.14 10.89 -18.83
C PHE A 125 9.90 9.97 -17.87
N ASP A 126 9.95 10.36 -16.60
CA ASP A 126 10.62 9.63 -15.52
C ASP A 126 9.77 9.66 -14.25
N ALA A 127 10.14 8.78 -13.31
CA ALA A 127 9.57 8.75 -11.98
C ALA A 127 10.57 8.12 -11.01
N ASP A 128 11.04 8.91 -10.05
CA ASP A 128 11.83 8.44 -8.91
C ASP A 128 10.89 7.99 -7.80
N LEU A 129 11.03 6.76 -7.32
CA LEU A 129 10.19 6.19 -6.26
C LEU A 129 10.90 6.18 -4.91
N ILE A 130 10.18 6.59 -3.87
CA ILE A 130 10.63 6.66 -2.49
C ILE A 130 9.69 5.78 -1.66
N TYR A 131 10.24 4.80 -0.96
CA TYR A 131 9.48 3.77 -0.23
C TYR A 131 9.46 4.08 1.27
N TRP A 132 8.30 4.32 1.85
CA TRP A 132 8.14 4.61 3.29
C TRP A 132 9.17 5.65 3.80
N SER A 133 9.28 6.77 3.08
CA SER A 133 10.27 7.84 3.32
C SER A 133 11.72 7.53 2.95
N TYR A 134 12.09 6.33 2.52
CA TYR A 134 13.45 5.98 2.11
C TYR A 134 13.67 6.26 0.61
N SER A 135 14.67 7.07 0.29
CA SER A 135 15.11 7.36 -1.07
C SER A 135 16.30 6.49 -1.43
N LEU A 136 16.17 5.68 -2.48
CA LEU A 136 17.26 4.88 -3.02
C LEU A 136 18.43 5.76 -3.50
N LYS A 137 18.11 6.88 -4.17
CA LYS A 137 19.07 7.84 -4.70
C LYS A 137 19.94 8.48 -3.61
N LEU A 138 19.33 8.83 -2.47
CA LEU A 138 20.03 9.39 -1.32
C LEU A 138 20.57 8.33 -0.35
N LYS A 139 20.21 7.05 -0.54
CA LYS A 139 20.50 5.93 0.37
C LYS A 139 20.10 6.23 1.82
N GLY A 140 18.90 6.77 2.02
CA GLY A 140 18.43 7.16 3.35
C GLY A 140 17.09 7.89 3.34
N PRO A 141 16.67 8.46 4.48
CA PRO A 141 15.43 9.22 4.56
C PRO A 141 15.41 10.40 3.58
N TRP A 142 14.31 10.56 2.86
CA TRP A 142 14.09 11.67 1.94
C TRP A 142 13.94 12.98 2.72
N GLN A 143 14.85 13.93 2.48
CA GLN A 143 15.04 15.10 3.32
C GLN A 143 13.89 16.10 3.19
N GLU A 144 13.26 16.14 2.03
CA GLU A 144 12.15 16.98 1.66
C GLU A 144 10.91 16.66 2.52
N LEU A 145 10.59 15.37 2.68
CA LEU A 145 9.53 14.96 3.61
C LEU A 145 9.92 15.28 5.07
N LYS A 146 11.18 15.10 5.45
CA LYS A 146 11.66 15.47 6.81
C LYS A 146 11.47 16.97 7.07
N ARG A 147 11.73 17.82 6.07
CA ARG A 147 11.49 19.27 6.13
C ARG A 147 10.01 19.59 6.29
N ALA A 148 9.14 18.97 5.48
CA ALA A 148 7.69 19.15 5.60
C ALA A 148 7.17 18.72 6.99
N ARG A 149 7.61 17.57 7.49
CA ARG A 149 7.28 17.10 8.85
C ARG A 149 7.68 18.15 9.91
N TYR A 150 8.90 18.68 9.84
CA TYR A 150 9.38 19.70 10.78
C TYR A 150 8.56 20.99 10.71
N GLU A 151 8.28 21.48 9.51
CA GLU A 151 7.48 22.69 9.27
C GLU A 151 6.11 22.61 9.96
N PHE A 152 5.47 21.45 9.85
CA PHE A 152 4.15 21.21 10.44
C PHE A 152 4.19 20.65 11.87
N GLY A 153 5.35 20.69 12.52
CA GLY A 153 5.52 20.34 13.94
C GLY A 153 5.41 18.85 14.23
N GLU A 154 5.62 17.99 13.23
CA GLU A 154 5.72 16.55 13.43
C GLU A 154 7.12 16.15 13.93
N SER A 155 7.17 15.18 14.84
CA SER A 155 8.45 14.64 15.30
C SER A 155 9.03 13.65 14.28
N GLN A 156 10.36 13.52 14.26
CA GLN A 156 11.03 12.54 13.39
C GLN A 156 10.58 11.10 13.71
N ALA A 157 10.39 10.78 15.00
CA ALA A 157 9.96 9.47 15.45
C ALA A 157 8.47 9.16 15.19
N ARG A 158 7.59 10.18 14.98
CA ARG A 158 6.12 10.00 14.85
C ARG A 158 5.44 10.89 13.79
N GLY A 159 6.15 11.32 12.75
CA GLY A 159 5.63 12.05 11.59
C GLY A 159 4.98 11.20 10.47
N SER A 160 4.44 11.84 9.46
CA SER A 160 3.65 11.24 8.38
C SER A 160 4.50 10.48 7.38
N GLU A 161 4.24 9.19 7.20
CA GLU A 161 4.96 8.26 6.32
C GLU A 161 3.98 7.74 5.27
N PRO A 162 3.88 8.37 4.09
CA PRO A 162 3.16 7.77 2.97
C PRO A 162 3.78 6.43 2.60
N ASP A 163 2.97 5.49 2.12
CA ASP A 163 3.48 4.21 1.64
C ASP A 163 4.52 4.40 0.54
N LEU A 164 4.20 5.27 -0.42
CA LEU A 164 5.10 5.64 -1.51
C LEU A 164 5.03 7.14 -1.79
N ILE A 165 6.15 7.66 -2.26
CA ILE A 165 6.23 8.99 -2.86
C ILE A 165 6.87 8.81 -4.24
N ALA A 166 6.19 9.28 -5.29
CA ALA A 166 6.76 9.31 -6.62
C ALA A 166 7.04 10.76 -7.04
N LEU A 167 8.28 11.04 -7.42
CA LEU A 167 8.72 12.34 -7.90
C LEU A 167 8.99 12.24 -9.41
N THR A 168 8.29 13.05 -10.20
CA THR A 168 8.49 13.12 -11.65
C THR A 168 9.04 14.49 -12.06
N ASP A 169 9.33 14.65 -13.35
CA ASP A 169 9.65 15.93 -13.97
C ASP A 169 8.61 17.03 -13.68
N LYS A 170 7.33 16.68 -13.53
CA LYS A 170 6.21 17.65 -13.37
C LYS A 170 5.46 17.58 -12.05
N SER A 171 5.42 16.41 -11.41
CA SER A 171 4.50 16.14 -10.31
C SER A 171 5.16 15.43 -9.14
N LEU A 172 4.64 15.71 -7.95
CA LEU A 172 4.87 14.97 -6.72
C LEU A 172 3.60 14.19 -6.38
N TYR A 173 3.75 12.87 -6.26
CA TYR A 173 2.68 11.98 -5.85
C TYR A 173 2.94 11.49 -4.43
N PHE A 174 1.97 11.70 -3.54
CA PHE A 174 1.89 10.92 -2.31
C PHE A 174 0.88 9.80 -2.56
N ILE A 175 1.28 8.57 -2.26
CA ILE A 175 0.46 7.38 -2.51
C ILE A 175 0.28 6.67 -1.17
N GLU A 176 -0.98 6.52 -0.79
CA GLU A 176 -1.40 5.74 0.37
C GLU A 176 -2.15 4.50 -0.10
N ALA A 177 -1.78 3.33 0.39
CA ALA A 177 -2.22 2.06 -0.16
C ALA A 177 -2.95 1.23 0.91
N LYS A 178 -4.22 0.91 0.64
CA LYS A 178 -5.07 0.11 1.55
C LYS A 178 -5.48 -1.19 0.87
N LEU A 179 -5.27 -2.29 1.58
CA LEU A 179 -5.76 -3.63 1.24
C LEU A 179 -6.84 -4.06 2.22
N THR A 180 -6.51 -4.04 3.52
CA THR A 180 -7.44 -4.47 4.58
C THR A 180 -7.79 -3.36 5.56
N ALA A 181 -6.92 -2.37 5.75
CA ALA A 181 -7.14 -1.24 6.63
C ALA A 181 -8.18 -0.27 6.08
N THR A 182 -8.72 0.57 6.98
CA THR A 182 -9.71 1.60 6.65
C THR A 182 -9.04 2.97 6.52
N ASN A 183 -9.62 3.82 5.68
CA ASN A 183 -9.30 5.24 5.61
C ASN A 183 -9.90 6.08 6.77
N ASN A 184 -10.57 5.45 7.74
CA ASN A 184 -11.14 6.13 8.91
C ASN A 184 -10.11 6.23 10.04
N THR A 185 -9.29 7.28 10.00
CA THR A 185 -8.20 7.55 10.96
C THR A 185 -8.46 8.82 11.77
N SER A 186 -8.05 8.81 13.04
CA SER A 186 -8.12 9.98 13.94
C SER A 186 -6.79 10.16 14.66
N PRO A 187 -6.45 11.39 15.08
CA PRO A 187 -5.27 11.59 15.91
C PRO A 187 -5.40 10.84 17.24
N SER A 188 -4.29 10.32 17.75
CA SER A 188 -4.25 9.66 19.06
C SER A 188 -4.58 10.64 20.20
N ASP A 189 -4.17 11.90 20.03
CA ASP A 189 -4.53 13.02 20.90
C ASP A 189 -5.26 14.08 20.08
N LYS A 190 -6.57 14.25 20.35
CA LYS A 190 -7.45 15.17 19.63
C LYS A 190 -7.13 16.63 19.90
N ASN A 191 -6.45 16.93 21.01
CA ASN A 191 -6.11 18.29 21.40
C ASN A 191 -4.77 18.73 20.79
N ASN A 192 -3.91 17.79 20.40
CA ASN A 192 -2.63 18.09 19.79
C ASN A 192 -2.73 18.20 18.26
N ARG A 193 -2.93 19.44 17.79
CA ARG A 193 -2.98 19.79 16.36
C ARG A 193 -1.59 20.04 15.74
N LYS A 194 -0.51 19.87 16.51
CA LYS A 194 0.86 20.25 16.12
C LYS A 194 0.90 21.67 15.53
N LYS A 195 1.66 21.92 14.46
CA LYS A 195 1.64 23.18 13.71
C LYS A 195 0.83 23.08 12.42
N TYR A 196 -0.14 22.16 12.30
CA TYR A 196 -0.87 21.99 11.04
C TYR A 196 -1.60 23.24 10.56
N LEU A 197 -2.09 24.07 11.49
CA LEU A 197 -2.86 25.28 11.17
C LEU A 197 -1.97 26.51 10.87
N THR A 198 -0.73 26.52 11.37
CA THR A 198 0.15 27.69 11.37
C THR A 198 1.42 27.49 10.51
N GLY A 199 1.86 26.25 10.34
CA GLY A 199 3.01 25.90 9.50
C GLY A 199 2.79 26.21 8.02
N GLY A 200 3.88 26.29 7.28
CA GLY A 200 3.93 26.65 5.87
C GLY A 200 3.44 28.07 5.61
N ASN A 201 3.66 28.98 6.56
CA ASN A 201 3.08 30.33 6.56
C ASN A 201 1.54 30.31 6.44
N GLY A 202 0.88 29.48 7.25
CA GLY A 202 -0.57 29.32 7.22
C GLY A 202 -1.10 28.56 6.00
N TRP A 203 -0.30 27.63 5.44
CA TRP A 203 -0.62 26.88 4.22
C TRP A 203 -1.97 26.16 4.28
N TYR A 204 -2.39 25.74 5.48
CA TYR A 204 -3.71 25.16 5.73
C TYR A 204 -4.85 25.88 5.01
N LYS A 205 -4.91 27.22 5.13
CA LYS A 205 -5.99 28.04 4.58
C LYS A 205 -6.03 28.04 3.05
N GLN A 206 -4.92 27.66 2.40
CA GLN A 206 -4.79 27.59 0.95
C GLN A 206 -5.25 26.24 0.38
N VAL A 207 -5.38 25.21 1.24
CA VAL A 207 -5.57 23.82 0.78
C VAL A 207 -6.76 23.11 1.42
N PHE A 208 -7.41 23.68 2.44
CA PHE A 208 -8.62 23.16 3.06
C PHE A 208 -9.78 24.16 3.03
N ARG A 209 -11.00 23.64 2.82
CA ARG A 209 -12.26 24.38 2.97
C ARG A 209 -12.85 24.25 4.38
N SER A 210 -12.71 23.06 4.97
CA SER A 210 -13.20 22.76 6.33
C SER A 210 -12.11 23.01 7.37
N ASP A 211 -12.51 23.13 8.64
CA ASP A 211 -11.57 23.19 9.77
C ASP A 211 -11.01 21.79 10.13
N PHE A 212 -9.96 21.78 10.96
CA PHE A 212 -9.24 20.56 11.31
C PHE A 212 -10.13 19.52 12.00
N ASP A 213 -11.00 19.94 12.92
CA ASP A 213 -11.82 19.00 13.68
C ASP A 213 -12.85 18.32 12.77
N THR A 214 -13.43 19.08 11.85
CA THR A 214 -14.33 18.55 10.82
C THR A 214 -13.65 17.45 10.01
N VAL A 215 -12.44 17.69 9.48
CA VAL A 215 -11.75 16.70 8.62
C VAL A 215 -11.15 15.54 9.42
N ALA A 216 -10.35 15.84 10.44
CA ALA A 216 -9.54 14.86 11.15
C ALA A 216 -10.32 14.06 12.21
N ILE A 217 -11.30 14.67 12.86
CA ILE A 217 -12.00 14.08 14.01
C ILE A 217 -13.39 13.59 13.62
N GLN A 218 -14.23 14.46 13.03
CA GLN A 218 -15.61 14.14 12.70
C GLN A 218 -15.67 13.20 11.48
N ALA A 219 -15.05 13.59 10.37
CA ALA A 219 -14.97 12.77 9.15
C ALA A 219 -13.93 11.63 9.25
N LYS A 220 -13.11 11.64 10.31
CA LYS A 220 -12.05 10.65 10.57
C LYS A 220 -11.10 10.47 9.37
N LYS A 221 -10.62 11.57 8.79
CA LYS A 221 -9.67 11.56 7.66
C LYS A 221 -8.29 12.10 8.05
N TYR A 222 -7.82 11.82 9.26
CA TYR A 222 -6.58 12.41 9.78
C TYR A 222 -5.33 12.08 8.96
N GLU A 223 -5.21 10.86 8.44
CA GLU A 223 -4.08 10.47 7.59
C GLU A 223 -4.10 11.18 6.24
N LEU A 224 -5.22 11.13 5.52
CA LEU A 224 -5.39 11.85 4.25
C LEU A 224 -5.22 13.36 4.44
N PHE A 225 -5.71 13.91 5.56
CA PHE A 225 -5.49 15.30 5.96
C PHE A 225 -4.00 15.64 6.01
N ARG A 226 -3.20 14.83 6.72
CA ARG A 226 -1.74 15.07 6.86
C ARG A 226 -1.04 14.98 5.51
N PHE A 227 -1.34 13.96 4.72
CA PHE A 227 -0.71 13.79 3.41
C PHE A 227 -1.09 14.90 2.43
N TRP A 228 -2.34 15.35 2.46
CA TRP A 228 -2.78 16.49 1.66
C TRP A 228 -2.03 17.76 2.06
N LEU A 229 -1.95 18.05 3.36
CA LEU A 229 -1.28 19.25 3.87
C LEU A 229 0.22 19.25 3.56
N LEU A 230 0.94 18.20 3.98
CA LEU A 230 2.39 18.10 3.84
C LEU A 230 2.80 17.98 2.37
N GLY A 231 2.12 17.12 1.61
CA GLY A 231 2.45 16.87 0.21
C GLY A 231 2.19 18.07 -0.68
N SER A 232 1.06 18.77 -0.51
CA SER A 232 0.77 19.97 -1.29
C SER A 232 1.71 21.14 -0.98
N TRP A 233 2.08 21.30 0.29
CA TRP A 233 3.08 22.30 0.68
C TRP A 233 4.43 21.96 0.07
N LEU A 234 4.86 20.71 0.20
CA LEU A 234 6.14 20.27 -0.31
C LEU A 234 6.23 20.42 -1.83
N ALA A 235 5.19 20.03 -2.56
CA ALA A 235 5.12 20.18 -4.01
C ALA A 235 5.29 21.64 -4.44
N LYS A 236 4.66 22.59 -3.73
CA LYS A 236 4.90 24.03 -3.95
C LYS A 236 6.37 24.40 -3.73
N GLU A 237 6.98 23.95 -2.64
CA GLU A 237 8.37 24.28 -2.31
C GLU A 237 9.38 23.76 -3.35
N ILE A 238 9.07 22.66 -4.04
CA ILE A 238 9.92 22.08 -5.08
C ILE A 238 9.43 22.38 -6.51
N ASN A 239 8.46 23.30 -6.64
CA ASN A 239 7.85 23.69 -7.91
C ASN A 239 7.36 22.49 -8.75
N ARG A 240 6.44 21.73 -8.17
CA ARG A 240 5.76 20.58 -8.80
C ARG A 240 4.26 20.66 -8.58
N ASN A 241 3.51 20.03 -9.48
CA ASN A 241 2.11 19.72 -9.23
C ASN A 241 2.01 18.66 -8.12
N PHE A 242 0.89 18.60 -7.40
CA PHE A 242 0.66 17.62 -6.35
C PHE A 242 -0.51 16.70 -6.68
N CYS A 243 -0.33 15.41 -6.45
CA CYS A 243 -1.44 14.47 -6.42
C CYS A 243 -1.35 13.58 -5.19
N LEU A 244 -2.43 13.52 -4.41
CA LEU A 244 -2.62 12.52 -3.36
C LEU A 244 -3.45 11.37 -3.94
N ILE A 245 -2.82 10.21 -4.08
CA ILE A 245 -3.45 8.98 -4.55
C ILE A 245 -3.79 8.12 -3.34
N ASN A 246 -5.04 7.68 -3.25
CA ASN A 246 -5.48 6.65 -2.33
C ASN A 246 -5.80 5.37 -3.13
N ILE A 247 -4.96 4.35 -2.99
CA ILE A 247 -5.14 3.04 -3.64
C ILE A 247 -5.95 2.14 -2.70
N VAL A 248 -7.07 1.62 -3.19
CA VAL A 248 -7.97 0.74 -2.44
C VAL A 248 -8.39 -0.47 -3.26
N LEU A 249 -9.09 -1.44 -2.65
CA LEU A 249 -9.79 -2.47 -3.43
C LEU A 249 -11.00 -1.86 -4.15
N SER A 250 -11.35 -2.38 -5.35
CA SER A 250 -12.45 -1.86 -6.16
C SER A 250 -13.77 -1.74 -5.39
N GLU A 251 -14.04 -2.73 -4.54
CA GLU A 251 -15.27 -2.81 -3.74
C GLU A 251 -15.23 -2.00 -2.44
N ARG A 252 -14.09 -1.41 -2.06
CA ARG A 252 -13.91 -0.67 -0.81
C ARG A 252 -13.77 0.83 -1.05
N ASP A 253 -14.21 1.62 -0.07
CA ASP A 253 -14.04 3.08 -0.06
C ASP A 253 -14.43 3.73 -1.41
N LYS A 254 -15.52 3.26 -2.04
CA LYS A 254 -16.03 3.79 -3.32
C LYS A 254 -16.41 5.26 -3.23
N ASP A 255 -16.83 5.69 -2.05
CA ASP A 255 -17.28 7.03 -1.69
C ASP A 255 -16.16 7.93 -1.11
N ILE A 256 -14.90 7.50 -1.13
CA ILE A 256 -13.84 8.26 -0.42
C ILE A 256 -13.59 9.64 -1.03
N GLU A 257 -13.74 9.77 -2.34
CA GLU A 257 -13.67 11.07 -3.02
C GLU A 257 -14.84 11.95 -2.57
N GLU A 258 -16.07 11.44 -2.60
CA GLU A 258 -17.27 12.15 -2.12
C GLU A 258 -17.16 12.59 -0.66
N ARG A 259 -16.50 11.78 0.19
CA ARG A 259 -16.30 12.09 1.61
C ARG A 259 -15.11 13.00 1.90
N PHE A 260 -14.09 13.06 1.04
CA PHE A 260 -12.87 13.82 1.32
C PHE A 260 -12.76 15.10 0.50
N ILE A 261 -13.14 15.08 -0.78
CA ILE A 261 -13.05 16.24 -1.70
C ILE A 261 -13.77 17.48 -1.18
N PRO A 262 -14.96 17.41 -0.57
CA PRO A 262 -15.64 18.59 -0.03
C PRO A 262 -14.76 19.40 0.94
N HIS A 263 -13.87 18.72 1.66
CA HIS A 263 -13.00 19.34 2.66
C HIS A 263 -11.74 20.01 2.11
N ILE A 264 -11.31 19.69 0.88
CA ILE A 264 -10.00 20.10 0.32
C ILE A 264 -10.12 21.01 -0.90
N ILE A 265 -9.22 21.98 -1.03
CA ILE A 265 -9.16 22.86 -2.21
C ILE A 265 -8.30 22.22 -3.28
N GLN A 266 -8.94 21.65 -4.30
CA GLN A 266 -8.29 21.16 -5.51
C GLN A 266 -8.11 22.28 -6.53
N VAL A 267 -7.06 22.18 -7.36
CA VAL A 267 -6.81 23.07 -8.49
C VAL A 267 -6.47 22.18 -9.69
N GLU A 268 -7.29 22.23 -10.74
CA GLU A 268 -7.13 21.40 -11.94
C GLU A 268 -5.70 21.51 -12.49
N GLY A 269 -5.07 20.36 -12.77
CA GLY A 269 -3.69 20.30 -13.26
C GLY A 269 -2.58 20.66 -12.26
N GLN A 270 -2.90 21.19 -11.07
CA GLN A 270 -1.91 21.60 -10.07
C GLN A 270 -1.97 20.80 -8.77
N ARG A 271 -3.18 20.49 -8.28
CA ARG A 271 -3.37 19.86 -6.98
C ARG A 271 -4.64 19.02 -6.96
N GLN A 272 -4.50 17.70 -6.95
CA GLN A 272 -5.63 16.76 -7.07
C GLN A 272 -5.59 15.63 -6.05
N PHE A 273 -6.77 15.21 -5.58
CA PHE A 273 -6.95 13.96 -4.84
C PHE A 273 -7.60 12.94 -5.76
N LYS A 274 -7.07 11.71 -5.79
CA LYS A 274 -7.59 10.64 -6.64
C LYS A 274 -7.71 9.33 -5.88
N ARG A 275 -8.85 8.67 -6.02
CA ARG A 275 -9.03 7.26 -5.69
C ARG A 275 -8.60 6.41 -6.88
N ILE A 276 -7.70 5.46 -6.63
CA ILE A 276 -7.30 4.44 -7.60
C ILE A 276 -7.57 3.07 -6.97
N THR A 277 -7.72 2.05 -7.80
CA THR A 277 -7.91 0.69 -7.31
C THR A 277 -6.71 -0.20 -7.63
N TRP A 278 -6.45 -1.19 -6.78
CA TRP A 278 -5.50 -2.25 -7.07
C TRP A 278 -5.87 -2.99 -8.36
N GLU A 279 -7.17 -3.23 -8.59
CA GLU A 279 -7.69 -3.80 -9.83
C GLU A 279 -7.44 -2.89 -11.04
N GLY A 280 -7.49 -1.57 -10.89
CA GLY A 280 -7.16 -0.63 -11.95
C GLY A 280 -5.67 -0.65 -12.32
N ILE A 281 -4.80 -0.83 -11.32
CA ILE A 281 -3.37 -1.05 -11.54
C ILE A 281 -3.13 -2.40 -12.24
N TYR A 282 -3.82 -3.46 -11.82
CA TYR A 282 -3.78 -4.76 -12.50
C TYR A 282 -4.20 -4.63 -13.97
N ASP A 283 -5.32 -3.97 -14.25
CA ASP A 283 -5.82 -3.78 -15.61
C ASP A 283 -4.82 -2.99 -16.46
N TYR A 284 -4.19 -1.97 -15.88
CA TYR A 284 -3.11 -1.24 -16.53
C TYR A 284 -1.95 -2.18 -16.89
N ILE A 285 -1.48 -3.01 -15.95
CA ILE A 285 -0.35 -3.93 -16.16
C ILE A 285 -0.68 -4.92 -17.28
N VAL A 286 -1.87 -5.52 -17.25
CA VAL A 286 -2.30 -6.48 -18.29
C VAL A 286 -2.30 -5.82 -19.67
N LYS A 287 -2.83 -4.60 -19.79
CA LYS A 287 -3.01 -3.92 -21.07
C LYS A 287 -1.72 -3.29 -21.63
N ASN A 288 -0.89 -2.72 -20.76
CA ASN A 288 0.19 -1.82 -21.19
C ASN A 288 1.59 -2.36 -20.93
N ALA A 289 1.80 -3.21 -19.92
CA ALA A 289 3.14 -3.69 -19.62
C ALA A 289 3.61 -4.69 -20.71
N PRO A 290 4.92 -4.69 -21.06
CA PRO A 290 5.48 -5.64 -22.02
C PRO A 290 5.22 -7.09 -21.62
N ASP A 291 4.99 -7.96 -22.60
CA ASP A 291 4.87 -9.40 -22.32
C ASP A 291 6.23 -9.95 -21.86
N SER A 292 6.27 -10.49 -20.66
CA SER A 292 7.48 -10.96 -20.00
C SER A 292 7.14 -11.98 -18.92
N GLN A 293 8.15 -12.74 -18.48
CA GLN A 293 8.00 -13.65 -17.35
C GLN A 293 7.57 -12.91 -16.07
N ASP A 294 8.10 -11.71 -15.84
CA ASP A 294 7.76 -10.88 -14.69
C ASP A 294 6.30 -10.42 -14.74
N LYS A 295 5.79 -10.05 -15.92
CA LYS A 295 4.37 -9.72 -16.11
C LYS A 295 3.49 -10.92 -15.78
N GLN A 296 3.84 -12.10 -16.29
CA GLN A 296 3.09 -13.33 -16.02
C GLN A 296 3.08 -13.67 -14.52
N LEU A 297 4.23 -13.49 -13.85
CA LEU A 297 4.35 -13.67 -12.40
C LEU A 297 3.47 -12.68 -11.64
N MET A 298 3.48 -11.40 -12.02
CA MET A 298 2.63 -10.37 -11.42
C MET A 298 1.14 -10.65 -11.60
N VAL A 299 0.72 -11.01 -12.81
CA VAL A 299 -0.67 -11.38 -13.11
C VAL A 299 -1.10 -12.59 -12.28
N LYS A 300 -0.25 -13.63 -12.20
CA LYS A 300 -0.50 -14.80 -11.35
C LYS A 300 -0.61 -14.41 -9.87
N TYR A 301 0.22 -13.48 -9.40
CA TYR A 301 0.18 -12.97 -8.03
C TYR A 301 -1.16 -12.31 -7.73
N PHE A 302 -1.63 -11.37 -8.56
CA PHE A 302 -2.97 -10.77 -8.40
C PHE A 302 -4.07 -11.83 -8.39
N HIS A 303 -4.02 -12.82 -9.29
CA HIS A 303 -5.03 -13.88 -9.29
C HIS A 303 -5.01 -14.77 -8.07
N ASN A 304 -3.86 -14.99 -7.44
CA ASN A 304 -3.70 -15.95 -6.35
C ASN A 304 -3.76 -15.27 -4.97
N LYS A 305 -3.65 -13.95 -4.89
CA LYS A 305 -3.56 -13.23 -3.61
C LYS A 305 -4.84 -13.32 -2.80
N THR A 306 -4.67 -13.56 -1.49
CA THR A 306 -5.75 -13.64 -0.50
C THR A 306 -5.67 -12.49 0.51
N ILE A 307 -6.75 -12.24 1.24
CA ILE A 307 -6.78 -11.33 2.39
C ILE A 307 -7.06 -12.09 3.70
N GLY A 308 -6.76 -13.39 3.70
CA GLY A 308 -7.00 -14.31 4.80
C GLY A 308 -8.41 -14.90 4.78
N TYR A 309 -8.96 -15.14 5.97
CA TYR A 309 -10.21 -15.85 6.20
C TYR A 309 -11.22 -14.98 6.94
N LYS A 310 -12.49 -15.10 6.56
CA LYS A 310 -13.64 -14.51 7.25
C LYS A 310 -14.62 -15.62 7.59
N TYR A 311 -14.85 -15.84 8.88
CA TYR A 311 -15.67 -16.95 9.39
C TYR A 311 -15.23 -18.32 8.83
N GLY A 312 -13.91 -18.55 8.77
CA GLY A 312 -13.33 -19.77 8.21
C GLY A 312 -13.36 -19.87 6.68
N ILE A 313 -13.96 -18.91 5.96
CA ILE A 313 -14.04 -18.91 4.49
C ILE A 313 -12.89 -18.06 3.92
N LEU A 314 -12.12 -18.64 3.00
CA LEU A 314 -11.02 -17.96 2.34
C LEU A 314 -11.52 -16.76 1.53
N GLN A 315 -10.84 -15.62 1.68
CA GLN A 315 -11.19 -14.38 1.00
C GLN A 315 -10.14 -14.06 -0.06
N LYS A 316 -10.58 -13.90 -1.31
CA LYS A 316 -9.74 -13.39 -2.39
C LYS A 316 -9.42 -11.91 -2.15
N ALA A 317 -8.23 -11.48 -2.53
CA ALA A 317 -7.87 -10.07 -2.44
C ALA A 317 -8.57 -9.22 -3.50
N PHE A 318 -8.62 -9.70 -4.74
CA PHE A 318 -9.02 -8.88 -5.89
C PHE A 318 -10.12 -9.54 -6.72
N SER A 319 -10.96 -8.70 -7.31
CA SER A 319 -12.02 -9.11 -8.26
C SER A 319 -11.53 -8.98 -9.71
N VAL A 320 -10.51 -9.76 -10.08
CA VAL A 320 -9.89 -9.73 -11.43
C VAL A 320 -10.32 -10.91 -12.30
N SER A 321 -10.52 -10.67 -13.60
CA SER A 321 -10.95 -11.71 -14.55
C SER A 321 -9.77 -12.60 -14.99
N GLN A 322 -9.96 -13.92 -15.03
CA GLN A 322 -8.90 -14.87 -15.42
C GLN A 322 -8.59 -14.91 -16.93
N ASN A 323 -9.30 -14.11 -17.74
CA ASN A 323 -9.14 -14.11 -19.19
C ASN A 323 -7.96 -13.23 -19.59
N VAL A 324 -6.73 -13.76 -19.46
CA VAL A 324 -5.60 -13.25 -20.24
C VAL A 324 -5.75 -13.81 -21.65
N PRO A 325 -5.88 -12.99 -22.70
CA PRO A 325 -5.79 -13.50 -24.07
C PRO A 325 -4.39 -14.10 -24.23
N VAL A 326 -4.31 -15.41 -24.39
CA VAL A 326 -3.08 -16.05 -24.86
C VAL A 326 -2.85 -15.47 -26.25
N ALA A 327 -1.80 -14.65 -26.40
CA ALA A 327 -1.42 -14.12 -27.70
C ALA A 327 -1.16 -15.32 -28.62
N GLN A 328 -2.09 -15.58 -29.54
CA GLN A 328 -1.88 -16.55 -30.60
C GLN A 328 -0.69 -16.06 -31.41
N HIS A 329 0.45 -16.73 -31.23
CA HIS A 329 1.58 -16.61 -32.16
C HIS A 329 1.08 -16.99 -33.54
N ARG A 330 0.74 -16.00 -34.37
CA ARG A 330 0.66 -16.16 -35.81
C ARG A 330 2.08 -16.44 -36.29
N ILE A 331 2.40 -17.71 -36.41
CA ILE A 331 3.47 -18.18 -37.27
C ILE A 331 3.05 -17.80 -38.69
N MET A 332 3.59 -16.69 -39.20
CA MET A 332 3.59 -16.44 -40.64
C MET A 332 4.56 -17.46 -41.25
N LYS A 333 4.02 -18.38 -42.05
CA LYS A 333 4.77 -19.15 -43.02
C LYS A 333 4.95 -18.34 -44.29
#